data_AF-A0A2D6BMY5-F1
#
_entry.id   AF-A0A2D6BMY5-F1
#
_cell.length_a   1.000
_cell.length_b   1.000
_cell.length_c   1.000
_cell.angle_alpha   90.00
_cell.angle_beta   90.00
_cell.angle_gamma   90.00
#
_symmetry.space_group_name_H-M   'P 1'
#
loop_
_entity.id
_entity.type
_entity.pdbx_description
1 polymer ?
#
loop_
_entity_poly.entity_id
_entity_poly.type
_entity_poly.pdbx_seq_one_letter_code
_entity_poly.pdbx_strand_id
1 'polypeptide(L)'
;MTASWGIASKPDLSMTLNGVLAGLVGITAGAGSVSILGSVAIGAIAGLIVVGSVLFFDRIRIDDPVGAISVHLSCGIWGTLAVGLFSTNPAHSLGAQALGVVAYGAATVVSAFAIFGSVKLLMGLRVGEDEELEGLDLAEHGGHAYDFGATTLGVADEIGATPSMRPAGQLATES
;
A
#
# COMPACT_ATOMS: atom_id res chain seq x y z
N MET A 1 10.11 -7.17 10.09
CA MET A 1 10.36 -6.63 11.45
C MET A 1 11.83 -6.66 11.86
N THR A 2 12.50 -7.83 11.96
CA THR A 2 13.90 -7.88 12.43
C THR A 2 14.85 -7.06 11.57
N ALA A 3 14.74 -7.18 10.24
CA ALA A 3 15.54 -6.40 9.31
C ALA A 3 15.25 -4.89 9.37
N SER A 4 13.99 -4.49 9.45
CA SER A 4 13.60 -3.08 9.54
C SER A 4 14.01 -2.45 10.87
N TRP A 5 13.88 -3.18 11.98
CA TRP A 5 14.31 -2.71 13.29
C TRP A 5 15.83 -2.50 13.34
N GLY A 6 16.61 -3.39 12.71
CA GLY A 6 18.06 -3.22 12.57
C GLY A 6 18.48 -1.93 11.86
N ILE A 7 17.61 -1.35 11.02
CA ILE A 7 17.89 -0.11 10.26
C ILE A 7 17.25 1.11 10.93
N ALA A 8 15.96 1.04 11.27
CA ALA A 8 15.17 2.18 11.74
C ALA A 8 15.25 2.41 13.26
N SER A 9 15.93 1.54 14.02
CA SER A 9 16.06 1.59 15.49
C SER A 9 14.74 1.57 16.28
N LYS A 10 13.60 1.53 15.60
CA LYS A 10 12.24 1.37 16.13
C LYS A 10 11.46 0.37 15.26
N PRO A 11 10.49 -0.36 15.82
CA PRO A 11 9.62 -1.22 15.03
C PRO A 11 8.72 -0.39 14.11
N ASP A 12 8.73 -0.72 12.83
CA ASP A 12 7.89 -0.12 11.79
C ASP A 12 6.77 -1.11 11.43
N LEU A 13 5.51 -0.69 11.60
CA LEU A 13 4.33 -1.51 11.31
C LEU A 13 4.16 -1.73 9.81
N SER A 14 4.28 -0.68 9.00
CA SER A 14 4.14 -0.74 7.54
C SER A 14 5.16 -1.71 6.95
N MET A 15 6.43 -1.58 7.36
CA MET A 15 7.50 -2.47 6.92
C MET A 15 7.32 -3.91 7.42
N THR A 16 6.65 -4.10 8.57
CA THR A 16 6.32 -5.43 9.06
C THR A 16 5.21 -6.08 8.24
N LEU A 17 4.15 -5.33 7.91
CA LEU A 17 3.07 -5.80 7.03
C LEU A 17 3.61 -6.12 5.63
N ASN A 18 4.43 -5.24 5.05
CA ASN A 18 5.10 -5.49 3.77
C ASN A 18 6.04 -6.71 3.84
N GLY A 19 6.66 -6.98 4.99
CA GLY A 19 7.41 -8.22 5.22
C GLY A 19 6.55 -9.49 5.15
N VAL A 20 5.34 -9.47 5.71
CA VAL A 20 4.38 -10.59 5.62
C VAL A 20 3.92 -10.78 4.18
N LEU A 21 3.54 -9.70 3.50
CA LEU A 21 3.14 -9.74 2.09
C LEU A 21 4.27 -10.22 1.18
N ALA A 22 5.50 -9.78 1.41
CA ALA A 22 6.69 -10.23 0.68
C ALA A 22 6.89 -11.75 0.80
N GLY A 23 6.69 -12.32 1.99
CA GLY A 23 6.73 -13.77 2.19
C GLY A 23 5.65 -14.51 1.39
N LEU A 24 4.41 -14.01 1.42
CA LEU A 24 3.28 -14.56 0.67
C LEU A 24 3.52 -14.49 -0.85
N VAL A 25 3.94 -13.33 -1.35
CA VAL A 25 4.25 -13.14 -2.77
C VAL A 25 5.44 -14.00 -3.18
N GLY A 26 6.50 -14.03 -2.38
CA GLY A 26 7.71 -14.80 -2.67
C GLY A 26 7.45 -16.30 -2.83
N ILE A 27 6.55 -16.90 -2.04
CA ILE A 27 6.22 -18.33 -2.17
C ILE A 27 5.21 -18.64 -3.29
N THR A 28 4.50 -17.64 -3.81
CA THR A 28 3.35 -17.84 -4.71
C THR A 28 3.68 -18.70 -5.94
N ALA A 29 4.81 -18.44 -6.61
CA ALA A 29 5.20 -19.19 -7.81
C ALA A 29 5.57 -20.67 -7.50
N GLY A 30 6.10 -20.94 -6.31
CA GLY A 30 6.63 -22.24 -5.90
C GLY A 30 5.73 -23.05 -4.97
N ALA A 31 4.55 -22.53 -4.60
CA ALA A 31 3.75 -23.03 -3.48
C ALA A 31 3.44 -24.54 -3.54
N GLY A 32 3.24 -25.10 -4.74
CA GLY A 32 2.95 -26.52 -4.95
C GLY A 32 4.16 -27.39 -5.27
N SER A 33 5.38 -26.83 -5.31
CA SER A 33 6.56 -27.53 -5.83
C SER A 33 7.83 -27.31 -5.04
N VAL A 34 7.76 -26.74 -3.83
CA VAL A 34 8.89 -26.47 -2.94
C VAL A 34 8.65 -27.17 -1.59
N SER A 35 9.72 -27.61 -0.92
CA SER A 35 9.65 -28.23 0.41
C SER A 35 9.30 -27.20 1.50
N ILE A 36 8.87 -27.67 2.67
CA ILE A 36 8.54 -26.80 3.82
C ILE A 36 9.72 -25.93 4.25
N LEU A 37 10.94 -26.49 4.30
CA LEU A 37 12.13 -25.71 4.63
C LEU A 37 12.51 -24.74 3.51
N GLY A 38 12.30 -25.14 2.25
CA GLY A 38 12.47 -24.25 1.11
C GLY A 38 11.51 -23.06 1.17
N SER A 39 10.23 -23.28 1.51
CA SER A 39 9.25 -22.18 1.61
C SER A 39 9.59 -21.19 2.72
N VAL A 40 10.09 -21.68 3.86
CA VAL A 40 10.58 -20.81 4.96
C VAL A 40 11.77 -19.97 4.48
N ALA A 41 12.72 -20.56 3.77
CA ALA A 41 13.89 -19.85 3.25
C ALA A 41 13.49 -18.78 2.21
N ILE A 42 12.59 -19.12 1.27
CA ILE A 42 12.09 -18.19 0.25
C ILE A 42 11.42 -16.98 0.90
N GLY A 43 10.54 -17.22 1.88
CA GLY A 43 9.84 -16.15 2.59
C GLY A 43 10.78 -15.27 3.41
N ALA A 44 11.77 -15.87 4.09
CA ALA A 44 12.77 -15.12 4.84
C ALA A 44 13.60 -14.20 3.95
N ILE A 45 14.05 -14.70 2.79
CA ILE A 45 14.81 -13.91 1.81
C ILE A 45 13.93 -12.81 1.21
N ALA A 46 12.67 -13.12 0.86
CA ALA A 46 11.71 -12.11 0.36
C ALA A 46 11.50 -10.97 1.37
N GLY A 47 11.39 -11.30 2.67
CA GLY A 47 11.28 -10.33 3.75
C GLY A 47 12.51 -9.44 3.93
N LEU A 48 13.70 -9.88 3.51
CA LEU A 48 14.90 -9.02 3.45
C LEU A 48 14.90 -8.15 2.19
N ILE A 49 14.52 -8.73 1.05
CA ILE A 49 14.45 -8.04 -0.24
C ILE A 49 13.49 -6.86 -0.17
N VAL A 50 12.30 -7.03 0.42
CA VAL A 50 11.30 -5.94 0.46
C VAL A 50 11.81 -4.72 1.22
N VAL A 51 12.55 -4.91 2.32
CA VAL A 51 13.11 -3.80 3.11
C VAL A 51 14.13 -3.03 2.28
N GLY A 52 15.06 -3.75 1.63
CA GLY A 52 16.04 -3.11 0.74
C GLY A 52 15.40 -2.43 -0.47
N SER A 53 14.37 -3.06 -1.03
CA SER A 53 13.64 -2.57 -2.20
C SER A 53 12.88 -1.28 -1.91
N VAL A 54 12.13 -1.20 -0.81
CA VAL A 54 11.40 0.03 -0.43
C VAL A 54 12.39 1.18 -0.26
N LEU A 55 13.44 0.96 0.53
CA LEU A 55 14.49 1.98 0.74
C LEU A 55 15.21 2.38 -0.55
N PHE A 56 15.29 1.48 -1.54
CA PHE A 56 15.86 1.78 -2.84
C PHE A 56 14.94 2.69 -3.66
N PHE A 57 13.66 2.34 -3.79
CA PHE A 57 12.67 3.11 -4.54
C PHE A 57 12.44 4.51 -3.94
N ASP A 58 12.40 4.61 -2.61
CA ASP A 58 12.33 5.89 -1.90
C ASP A 58 13.53 6.78 -2.25
N ARG A 59 14.74 6.19 -2.29
CA ARG A 59 15.99 6.93 -2.57
C ARG A 59 16.04 7.48 -3.99
N ILE A 60 15.44 6.79 -4.95
CA ILE A 60 15.34 7.26 -6.34
C ILE A 60 14.07 8.09 -6.60
N ARG A 61 13.32 8.44 -5.54
CA ARG A 61 12.11 9.27 -5.59
C ARG A 61 11.01 8.70 -6.49
N ILE A 62 10.89 7.37 -6.50
CA ILE A 62 9.69 6.71 -7.03
C ILE A 62 8.67 6.66 -5.90
N ASP A 63 7.56 7.36 -6.08
CA ASP A 63 6.47 7.43 -5.12
C ASP A 63 5.62 6.15 -5.22
N ASP A 64 5.94 5.16 -4.37
CA ASP A 64 5.23 3.89 -4.24
C ASP A 64 4.51 3.85 -2.88
N PRO A 65 3.33 4.47 -2.75
CA PRO A 65 2.71 4.81 -1.46
C PRO A 65 2.40 3.61 -0.57
N VAL A 66 2.22 2.42 -1.17
CA VAL A 66 1.91 1.17 -0.45
C VAL A 66 3.05 0.15 -0.51
N GLY A 67 4.15 0.44 -1.23
CA GLY A 67 5.22 -0.51 -1.46
C GLY A 67 4.86 -1.61 -2.47
N ALA A 68 3.93 -1.37 -3.39
CA ALA A 68 3.46 -2.36 -4.36
C ALA A 68 4.57 -2.85 -5.29
N ILE A 69 5.47 -1.96 -5.73
CA ILE A 69 6.60 -2.32 -6.58
C ILE A 69 7.54 -3.23 -5.77
N SER A 70 7.83 -2.87 -4.52
CA SER A 70 8.73 -3.66 -3.68
C SER A 70 8.17 -5.04 -3.33
N VAL A 71 6.89 -5.12 -2.96
CA VAL A 71 6.23 -6.36 -2.57
C VAL A 71 5.94 -7.25 -3.79
N HIS A 72 5.38 -6.70 -4.86
CA HIS A 72 4.90 -7.53 -5.98
C HIS A 72 5.94 -7.70 -7.08
N LEU A 73 6.64 -6.64 -7.48
CA LEU A 73 7.67 -6.76 -8.53
C LEU A 73 8.95 -7.38 -7.97
N SER A 74 9.59 -6.77 -6.96
CA SER A 74 10.89 -7.25 -6.47
C SER A 74 10.79 -8.65 -5.82
N CYS A 75 9.84 -8.86 -4.91
CA CYS A 75 9.68 -10.18 -4.29
C CYS A 75 9.03 -11.21 -5.24
N GLY A 76 8.23 -10.78 -6.22
CA GLY A 76 7.69 -11.68 -7.25
C GLY A 76 8.76 -12.20 -8.21
N ILE A 77 9.71 -11.35 -8.61
CA ILE A 77 10.90 -11.75 -9.37
C ILE A 77 11.70 -12.76 -8.56
N TRP A 78 12.01 -12.43 -7.30
CA TRP A 78 12.70 -13.37 -6.40
C TRP A 78 11.97 -14.71 -6.29
N GLY A 79 10.67 -14.69 -6.01
CA GLY A 79 9.86 -15.90 -5.85
C GLY A 79 9.89 -16.79 -7.09
N THR A 80 9.78 -16.19 -8.27
CA THR A 80 9.84 -16.91 -9.55
C THR A 80 11.22 -17.54 -9.77
N LEU A 81 12.30 -16.79 -9.53
CA LEU A 81 13.66 -17.31 -9.63
C LEU A 81 13.93 -18.40 -8.59
N ALA A 82 13.38 -18.26 -7.39
CA ALA A 82 13.53 -19.22 -6.31
C ALA A 82 12.89 -20.58 -6.63
N VAL A 83 11.85 -20.64 -7.47
CA VAL A 83 11.34 -21.92 -8.00
C VAL A 83 12.46 -22.68 -8.71
N GLY A 84 13.28 -21.99 -9.51
CA GLY A 84 14.41 -22.59 -10.21
C GLY A 84 15.55 -23.08 -9.32
N LEU A 85 15.54 -22.69 -8.04
CA LEU A 85 16.56 -23.05 -7.05
C LEU A 85 16.08 -24.09 -6.04
N PHE A 86 14.82 -24.00 -5.62
CA PHE A 86 14.27 -24.76 -4.48
C PHE A 86 13.19 -25.77 -4.89
N SER A 87 12.78 -25.82 -6.15
CA SER A 87 11.72 -26.73 -6.56
C SER A 87 12.17 -28.19 -6.52
N THR A 88 11.25 -29.07 -6.11
CA THR A 88 11.40 -30.53 -6.17
C THR A 88 11.13 -31.10 -7.57
N ASN A 89 10.63 -30.28 -8.50
CA ASN A 89 10.39 -30.68 -9.88
C ASN A 89 11.62 -30.35 -10.76
N PRO A 90 12.31 -31.35 -11.34
CA PRO A 90 13.50 -31.12 -12.15
C PRO A 90 13.25 -30.34 -13.45
N ALA A 91 11.99 -30.22 -13.90
CA ALA A 91 11.64 -29.40 -15.06
C ALA A 91 11.74 -27.89 -14.76
N HIS A 92 11.70 -27.49 -13.49
CA HIS A 92 11.77 -26.09 -13.08
C HIS A 92 13.23 -25.61 -13.03
N SER A 93 13.81 -25.33 -14.20
CA SER A 93 15.17 -24.77 -14.27
C SER A 93 15.19 -23.26 -14.00
N LEU A 94 16.26 -22.78 -13.37
CA LEU A 94 16.49 -21.34 -13.17
C LEU A 94 16.45 -20.53 -14.47
N GLY A 95 16.99 -21.09 -15.56
CA GLY A 95 16.99 -20.43 -16.87
C GLY A 95 15.58 -20.21 -17.43
N ALA A 96 14.71 -21.22 -17.31
CA ALA A 96 13.31 -21.09 -17.73
C ALA A 96 12.55 -20.06 -16.87
N GLN A 97 12.79 -20.03 -15.56
CA GLN A 97 12.17 -19.05 -14.67
C GLN A 97 12.66 -17.62 -14.96
N ALA A 98 13.95 -17.43 -15.20
CA ALA A 98 14.51 -16.14 -15.59
C ALA A 98 13.95 -15.64 -16.93
N LEU A 99 13.83 -16.53 -17.91
CA LEU A 99 13.18 -16.22 -19.18
C LEU A 99 11.71 -15.82 -18.97
N GLY A 100 10.99 -16.54 -18.11
CA GLY A 100 9.62 -16.20 -17.72
C GLY A 100 9.52 -14.79 -17.12
N VAL A 101 10.38 -14.45 -16.16
CA VAL A 101 10.45 -13.11 -15.55
C VAL A 101 10.64 -12.03 -16.63
N VAL A 102 11.59 -12.22 -17.56
CA VAL A 102 11.84 -11.24 -18.62
C VAL A 102 10.66 -11.14 -19.58
N ALA A 103 10.07 -12.27 -19.97
CA ALA A 103 8.94 -12.31 -20.90
C ALA A 103 7.70 -11.60 -20.32
N TYR A 104 7.32 -11.93 -19.08
CA TYR A 104 6.20 -11.29 -18.41
C TYR A 104 6.50 -9.83 -18.06
N GLY A 105 7.75 -9.50 -17.69
CA GLY A 105 8.18 -8.12 -17.46
C GLY A 105 8.04 -7.26 -18.72
N ALA A 106 8.54 -7.75 -19.86
CA ALA A 106 8.40 -7.06 -21.14
C ALA A 106 6.93 -6.89 -21.54
N ALA A 107 6.13 -7.95 -21.43
CA ALA A 107 4.70 -7.89 -21.73
C ALA A 107 3.95 -6.90 -20.81
N THR A 108 4.31 -6.85 -19.52
CA THR A 108 3.72 -5.92 -18.54
C THR A 108 4.08 -4.48 -18.87
N VAL A 109 5.35 -4.19 -19.17
CA VAL A 109 5.79 -2.85 -19.55
C VAL A 109 5.07 -2.39 -20.82
N VAL A 110 5.06 -3.21 -21.87
CA VAL A 110 4.39 -2.87 -23.15
C VAL A 110 2.90 -2.64 -22.94
N SER A 111 2.22 -3.54 -22.24
CA SER A 111 0.77 -3.42 -22.01
C SER A 111 0.42 -2.25 -21.09
N ALA A 112 1.17 -2.01 -20.02
CA ALA A 112 0.97 -0.87 -19.14
C ALA A 112 1.15 0.47 -19.89
N PHE A 113 2.23 0.62 -20.67
CA PHE A 113 2.42 1.83 -21.48
C PHE A 113 1.31 2.01 -22.52
N ALA A 114 0.85 0.94 -23.15
CA ALA A 114 -0.25 1.03 -24.10
C ALA A 114 -1.56 1.44 -23.42
N ILE A 115 -1.92 0.80 -22.31
CA ILE A 115 -3.18 1.05 -21.58
C ILE A 115 -3.15 2.45 -20.95
N PHE A 116 -2.19 2.71 -20.05
CA PHE A 116 -2.11 3.99 -19.34
C PHE A 116 -1.78 5.14 -20.30
N GLY A 117 -0.97 4.91 -21.33
CA GLY A 117 -0.73 5.90 -22.38
C GLY A 117 -2.00 6.27 -23.15
N SER A 118 -2.83 5.28 -23.50
CA SER A 118 -4.11 5.54 -24.18
C SER A 118 -5.08 6.29 -23.26
N VAL A 119 -5.23 5.88 -22.01
CA VAL A 119 -6.08 6.58 -21.03
C VAL A 119 -5.59 8.02 -20.84
N LYS A 120 -4.28 8.23 -20.71
CA LYS A 120 -3.69 9.57 -20.59
C LYS A 120 -4.03 10.47 -21.77
N LEU A 121 -4.01 9.93 -23.00
CA LEU A 121 -4.30 10.71 -24.21
C LEU A 121 -5.80 11.00 -24.40
N LEU A 122 -6.68 10.09 -23.96
CA LEU A 122 -8.12 10.17 -24.21
C LEU A 122 -8.90 10.86 -23.08
N MET A 123 -8.50 10.65 -21.83
CA MET A 123 -9.27 11.05 -20.64
C MET A 123 -8.43 11.80 -19.60
N GLY A 124 -7.10 11.58 -19.59
CA GLY A 124 -6.23 12.00 -18.48
C GLY A 124 -6.14 10.91 -17.39
N LEU A 125 -5.06 10.94 -16.60
CA LEU A 125 -4.78 9.93 -15.55
C LEU A 125 -4.71 10.51 -14.13
N ARG A 126 -4.43 11.81 -14.00
CA ARG A 126 -4.21 12.48 -12.71
C ARG A 126 -5.22 13.62 -12.61
N VAL A 127 -5.75 13.81 -11.41
CA VAL A 127 -6.63 14.92 -11.05
C VAL A 127 -5.89 16.26 -11.12
N GLY A 128 -6.64 17.36 -11.07
CA GLY A 128 -6.04 18.70 -10.99
C GLY A 128 -5.22 18.88 -9.71
N GLU A 129 -4.26 19.81 -9.71
CA GLU A 129 -3.43 20.09 -8.52
C GLU A 129 -4.28 20.59 -7.35
N ASP A 130 -5.27 21.45 -7.62
CA ASP A 130 -6.21 21.94 -6.60
C ASP A 130 -7.04 20.80 -5.98
N GLU A 131 -7.52 19.87 -6.80
CA GLU A 131 -8.27 18.67 -6.35
C GLU A 131 -7.37 17.69 -5.57
N GLU A 132 -6.10 17.55 -5.98
CA GLU A 132 -5.11 16.73 -5.27
C GLU A 132 -4.81 17.28 -3.88
N LEU A 133 -4.78 18.61 -3.73
CA LEU A 133 -4.56 19.29 -2.45
C LEU A 133 -5.80 19.26 -1.54
N GLU A 134 -7.01 19.40 -2.09
CA GLU A 134 -8.27 19.33 -1.34
C GLU A 134 -8.59 17.89 -0.88
N GLY A 135 -8.14 16.90 -1.66
CA GLY A 135 -8.30 15.48 -1.40
C GLY A 135 -9.42 14.85 -2.22
N LEU A 136 -9.16 13.66 -2.76
CA LEU A 136 -10.05 12.94 -3.65
C LEU A 136 -11.41 12.55 -3.02
N ASP A 137 -11.47 12.42 -1.69
CA ASP A 137 -12.73 12.15 -0.99
C ASP A 137 -13.72 13.32 -1.17
N LEU A 138 -13.26 14.57 -1.06
CA LEU A 138 -14.09 15.75 -1.30
C LEU A 138 -14.37 15.94 -2.79
N ALA A 139 -13.33 15.93 -3.62
CA ALA A 139 -13.43 16.25 -5.04
C ALA A 139 -14.32 15.25 -5.82
N GLU A 140 -14.20 13.95 -5.54
CA GLU A 140 -14.90 12.90 -6.29
C GLU A 140 -16.14 12.35 -5.54
N HIS A 141 -16.18 12.44 -4.21
CA HIS A 141 -17.24 11.81 -3.40
C HIS A 141 -18.06 12.80 -2.55
N GLY A 142 -17.72 14.10 -2.56
CA GLY A 142 -18.52 15.17 -1.95
C GLY A 142 -18.53 15.18 -0.41
N GLY A 143 -17.58 14.52 0.24
CA GLY A 143 -17.50 14.47 1.70
C GLY A 143 -16.14 14.00 2.21
N HIS A 144 -15.83 14.27 3.48
CA HIS A 144 -14.61 13.79 4.13
C HIS A 144 -14.77 12.34 4.61
N ALA A 145 -13.71 11.52 4.50
CA ALA A 145 -13.71 10.17 5.10
C ALA A 145 -13.89 10.18 6.63
N TYR A 146 -13.48 11.26 7.31
CA TYR A 146 -13.61 11.44 8.75
C TYR A 146 -14.00 12.88 9.09
N ASP A 147 -15.03 13.04 9.91
CA ASP A 147 -15.50 14.34 10.39
C ASP A 147 -14.77 14.73 11.70
N PHE A 148 -13.53 15.21 11.58
CA PHE A 148 -12.76 15.65 12.76
C PHE A 148 -13.31 16.94 13.41
N GLY A 149 -14.19 17.67 12.72
CA GLY A 149 -14.83 18.91 13.20
C GLY A 149 -16.08 18.69 14.07
N ALA A 150 -16.85 17.62 13.85
CA ALA A 150 -18.11 17.40 14.56
C ALA A 150 -17.90 17.09 16.06
N THR A 151 -16.77 16.47 16.42
CA THR A 151 -16.46 16.13 17.82
C THR A 151 -15.85 17.29 18.62
N THR A 152 -15.16 18.23 17.96
CA THR A 152 -14.58 19.41 18.64
C THR A 152 -15.58 20.56 18.76
N LEU A 153 -16.47 20.72 17.77
CA LEU A 153 -17.56 21.71 17.83
C LEU A 153 -18.66 21.33 18.83
N GLY A 154 -18.94 20.04 19.03
CA GLY A 154 -19.87 19.59 20.07
C GLY A 154 -19.39 19.87 21.50
N VAL A 155 -18.07 19.94 21.71
CA VAL A 155 -17.49 20.35 23.00
C VAL A 155 -17.48 21.87 23.11
N ALA A 156 -17.14 22.61 22.04
CA ALA A 156 -17.13 24.07 22.07
C ALA A 156 -18.51 24.70 22.32
N ASP A 157 -19.59 24.10 21.82
CA ASP A 157 -20.97 24.57 22.04
C ASP A 157 -21.46 24.35 23.48
N GLU A 158 -21.01 23.29 24.18
CA GLU A 158 -21.37 23.07 25.59
C GLU A 158 -20.70 24.06 26.55
N ILE A 159 -19.48 24.53 26.24
CA ILE A 159 -18.76 25.54 27.05
C ILE A 159 -19.16 26.98 26.70
N GLY A 160 -19.79 27.20 25.55
CA GLY A 160 -20.27 28.52 25.09
C GLY A 160 -21.71 28.86 25.53
N ALA A 161 -22.51 27.85 25.90
CA ALA A 161 -23.88 28.06 26.37
C ALA A 161 -23.89 28.51 27.85
N THR A 162 -23.61 29.79 28.10
CA THR A 162 -24.01 30.40 29.38
C THR A 162 -25.52 30.21 29.53
N PRO A 163 -26.03 29.66 30.65
CA PRO A 163 -27.46 29.57 30.86
C PRO A 163 -28.02 30.99 30.86
N SER A 164 -28.77 31.36 29.81
CA SER A 164 -29.48 32.63 29.82
C SER A 164 -30.47 32.55 30.99
N MET A 165 -30.19 33.24 32.09
CA MET A 165 -31.17 33.45 33.14
C MET A 165 -32.37 34.14 32.49
N ARG A 166 -33.49 33.41 32.37
CA ARG A 166 -34.76 34.03 31.98
C ARG A 166 -35.09 35.09 33.04
N PRO A 167 -35.38 36.35 32.66
CA PRO A 167 -35.81 37.35 33.63
C PRO A 167 -37.09 36.87 34.32
N ALA A 168 -37.08 36.85 35.65
CA ALA A 168 -38.26 36.64 36.46
C ALA A 168 -39.23 37.81 36.23
N GLY A 169 -40.29 37.61 35.46
CA GLY A 169 -41.24 38.71 35.27
C GLY A 169 -42.32 38.62 34.19
N GLN A 170 -42.54 37.49 33.51
CA GLN A 170 -43.71 37.37 32.63
C GLN A 170 -44.56 36.16 33.02
N LEU A 171 -45.43 36.41 33.99
CA LEU A 171 -46.64 35.64 34.28
C LEU A 171 -47.78 36.19 33.42
N ALA A 172 -48.60 35.26 32.88
CA ALA A 172 -49.92 35.46 32.28
C ALA A 172 -49.88 36.22 30.94
N THR A 173 -50.55 35.88 29.83
CA THR A 173 -51.86 35.30 29.50
C THR A 173 -51.72 34.90 28.00
N GLU A 174 -52.36 33.92 27.35
CA GLU A 174 -53.78 33.65 27.14
C GLU A 174 -53.92 32.25 26.50
N SER A 175 -55.17 31.77 26.52
CA SER A 175 -55.77 30.53 26.02
C SER A 175 -55.35 30.00 24.66
#